data_AF-A0A850EL42-F1
#
_entry.id   AF-A0A850EL42-F1
#
_cell.length_a   1.000
_cell.length_b   1.000
_cell.length_c   1.000
_cell.angle_alpha   90.00
_cell.angle_beta   90.00
_cell.angle_gamma   90.00
#
_symmetry.space_group_name_H-M   'P 1'
#
loop_
_entity.id
_entity.type
_entity.pdbx_description
1 polymer ?
#
loop_
_entity_poly.entity_id
_entity_poly.type
_entity_poly.pdbx_seq_one_letter_code
_entity_poly.pdbx_strand_id
1 'polypeptide(L)'
;MTGLILFVALIVLSIRYPGTDSWMNILLNTFGIPLYSKPETRTGLQYSGVLSLILLLTSIAFFNMSLSRHRLLLFIVFMILLTNVPDWLVSSYQRMFASGVYALELKPEEIRCSFKLEGETYNGQCQLPVRNYSASQVAARAVLQPPKHEGHPLAGAIIHLPTLELLPHDRTRYNAEFKLPVTGNPGMESGELSGFSITLIDKKHSRTWEQ
;
A
#
# COMPACT_ATOMS: atom_id res chain seq x y z
N MET A 1 18.62 -12.51 24.63
CA MET A 1 17.15 -12.60 24.43
C MET A 1 16.51 -11.25 24.11
N THR A 2 16.85 -10.17 24.81
CA THR A 2 16.30 -8.82 24.59
C THR A 2 16.44 -8.30 23.15
N GLY A 3 17.62 -8.43 22.52
CA GLY A 3 17.81 -8.03 21.11
C GLY A 3 16.90 -8.76 20.13
N LEU A 4 16.65 -10.06 20.35
CA LEU A 4 15.75 -10.85 19.50
C LEU A 4 14.30 -10.40 19.65
N ILE A 5 13.86 -10.12 20.88
CA ILE A 5 12.51 -9.61 21.15
C ILE A 5 12.31 -8.25 20.45
N LEU A 6 13.28 -7.34 20.56
CA LEU A 6 13.23 -6.05 19.88
C LEU A 6 13.17 -6.20 18.35
N PHE A 7 13.94 -7.14 17.80
CA PHE A 7 13.93 -7.41 16.35
C PHE A 7 12.58 -7.97 15.88
N VAL A 8 12.00 -8.92 16.61
CA VAL A 8 10.67 -9.47 16.29
C VAL A 8 9.60 -8.39 16.42
N ALA A 9 9.65 -7.57 17.47
CA ALA A 9 8.74 -6.44 17.63
C ALA A 9 8.85 -5.47 16.44
N LEU A 10 10.08 -5.15 16.00
CA LEU A 10 10.32 -4.32 14.83
C LEU A 10 9.70 -4.89 13.56
N ILE A 11 9.83 -6.21 13.32
CA ILE A 11 9.19 -6.87 12.16
C ILE A 11 7.67 -6.69 12.22
N VAL A 12 7.04 -7.01 13.36
CA VAL A 12 5.58 -6.93 13.51
C VAL A 12 5.10 -5.49 13.31
N LEU A 13 5.80 -4.52 13.91
CA LEU A 13 5.50 -3.10 13.78
C LEU A 13 5.65 -2.56 12.35
N SER A 14 6.47 -3.21 11.53
CA SER A 14 6.72 -2.83 10.14
C SER A 14 5.68 -3.38 9.15
N ILE A 15 4.81 -4.29 9.58
CA ILE A 15 3.76 -4.87 8.72
C ILE A 15 2.78 -3.78 8.26
N ARG A 16 2.56 -3.68 6.95
CA ARG A 16 1.60 -2.77 6.30
C ARG A 16 0.35 -3.54 5.87
N TYR A 17 -0.43 -3.97 6.85
CA TYR A 17 -1.65 -4.75 6.61
C TYR A 17 -2.63 -4.55 7.78
N PRO A 18 -3.95 -4.36 7.51
CA PRO A 18 -4.61 -4.41 6.19
C PRO A 18 -4.58 -3.10 5.39
N GLY A 19 -4.23 -1.96 5.99
CA GLY A 19 -4.20 -0.66 5.32
C GLY A 19 -2.86 -0.31 4.64
N THR A 20 -2.72 0.95 4.23
CA THR A 20 -1.48 1.54 3.72
C THR A 20 -0.43 1.76 4.80
N ASP A 21 -0.89 2.11 5.99
CA ASP A 21 -0.05 2.41 7.14
C ASP A 21 0.47 1.15 7.82
N SER A 22 1.71 1.23 8.30
CA SER A 22 2.28 0.21 9.17
C SER A 22 1.68 0.27 10.58
N TRP A 23 1.75 -0.83 11.33
CA TRP A 23 1.34 -0.84 12.74
C TRP A 23 2.03 0.23 13.58
N MET A 24 3.29 0.51 13.29
CA MET A 24 4.04 1.60 13.91
C MET A 24 3.48 2.98 13.59
N ASN A 25 3.09 3.24 12.33
CA ASN A 25 2.42 4.49 11.95
C ASN A 25 1.13 4.66 12.77
N ILE A 26 0.31 3.60 12.83
CA ILE A 26 -0.97 3.61 13.56
C ILE A 26 -0.73 3.91 15.04
N LEU A 27 0.24 3.26 15.67
CA LEU A 27 0.58 3.49 17.08
C LEU A 27 1.06 4.93 17.32
N LEU A 28 2.00 5.43 16.52
CA LEU A 28 2.50 6.80 16.65
C LEU A 28 1.37 7.83 16.51
N ASN A 29 0.51 7.66 15.51
CA ASN A 29 -0.63 8.54 15.30
C ASN A 29 -1.64 8.46 16.45
N THR A 30 -1.84 7.28 17.05
CA THR A 30 -2.69 7.08 18.23
C THR A 30 -2.16 7.86 19.45
N PHE A 31 -0.84 7.98 19.58
CA PHE A 31 -0.20 8.82 20.60
C PHE A 31 -0.08 10.30 20.21
N GLY A 32 -0.70 10.72 19.10
CA GLY A 32 -0.68 12.11 18.64
C GLY A 32 0.64 12.55 17.99
N ILE A 33 1.52 11.60 17.63
CA ILE A 33 2.77 11.89 16.94
C ILE A 33 2.48 11.89 15.43
N PRO A 34 2.72 13.00 14.70
CA PRO A 34 2.49 13.04 13.27
C PRO A 34 3.41 12.05 12.55
N LEU A 35 2.95 11.49 11.43
CA LEU A 35 3.73 10.52 10.65
C LEU A 35 4.92 11.17 9.94
N TYR A 36 4.73 12.41 9.50
CA TYR A 36 5.70 13.20 8.74
C TYR A 36 5.94 14.53 9.43
N SER A 37 7.16 15.06 9.30
CA SER A 37 7.48 16.42 9.78
C SER A 37 6.61 17.51 9.13
N LYS A 38 6.18 17.30 7.87
CA LYS A 38 5.21 18.16 7.18
C LYS A 38 3.95 17.34 6.89
N PRO A 39 2.96 17.31 7.80
CA PRO A 39 1.80 16.43 7.68
C PRO A 39 0.91 16.79 6.47
N GLU A 40 0.77 18.08 6.15
CA GLU A 40 -0.10 18.56 5.06
C GLU A 40 0.32 18.06 3.68
N THR A 41 1.63 17.99 3.45
CA THR A 41 2.19 17.55 2.16
C THR A 41 2.67 16.10 2.21
N ARG A 42 2.56 15.42 3.37
CA ARG A 42 3.14 14.10 3.64
C ARG A 42 4.61 13.99 3.22
N THR A 43 5.37 15.07 3.41
CA THR A 43 6.79 15.14 3.04
C THR A 43 7.69 15.35 4.26
N GLY A 44 8.98 15.11 4.04
CA GLY A 44 10.02 15.32 5.05
C GLY A 44 10.34 14.07 5.86
N LEU A 45 10.74 14.25 7.12
CA LEU A 45 11.17 13.15 7.97
C LEU A 45 9.98 12.29 8.38
N GLN A 46 10.05 11.00 8.06
CA GLN A 46 9.07 10.01 8.49
C GLN A 46 9.45 9.49 9.88
N TYR A 47 8.66 9.84 10.90
CA TYR A 47 8.99 9.53 12.30
C TYR A 47 9.01 8.03 12.59
N SER A 48 8.15 7.24 11.94
CA SER A 48 8.20 5.77 12.05
C SER A 48 9.49 5.20 11.48
N GLY A 49 10.04 5.78 10.41
CA GLY A 49 11.34 5.39 9.87
C GLY A 49 12.49 5.67 10.84
N VAL A 50 12.47 6.83 11.50
CA VAL A 50 13.47 7.18 12.54
C VAL A 50 13.37 6.22 13.73
N LEU A 51 12.16 5.93 14.21
CA LEU A 51 11.95 4.99 15.30
C LEU A 51 12.41 3.57 14.92
N SER A 52 12.09 3.13 13.69
CA SER A 52 12.56 1.84 13.15
C SER A 52 14.08 1.74 13.17
N LEU A 53 14.77 2.81 12.75
CA LEU A 53 16.22 2.87 12.73
C LEU A 53 16.81 2.77 14.13
N ILE A 54 16.24 3.49 15.11
CA ILE A 54 16.67 3.42 16.52
C ILE A 54 16.46 2.00 17.07
N LEU A 55 15.31 1.37 16.82
CA LEU A 55 15.02 0.00 17.24
C LEU A 55 15.97 -1.02 16.59
N LEU A 56 16.30 -0.83 15.31
CA LEU A 56 17.24 -1.68 14.60
C LEU A 56 18.67 -1.54 15.16
N LEU A 57 19.15 -0.31 15.36
CA LEU A 57 20.48 -0.05 15.92
C LEU A 57 20.61 -0.59 17.35
N THR A 58 19.60 -0.40 18.19
CA THR A 58 19.57 -0.95 19.55
C THR A 58 19.55 -2.48 19.55
N SER A 59 18.75 -3.10 18.67
CA SER A 59 18.75 -4.54 18.48
C SER A 59 20.15 -5.06 18.09
N ILE A 60 20.78 -4.45 17.08
CA ILE A 60 22.13 -4.80 16.62
C ILE A 60 23.16 -4.61 17.74
N ALA A 61 23.07 -3.55 18.53
CA ALA A 61 23.98 -3.30 19.66
C ALA A 61 23.89 -4.44 20.70
N PHE A 62 22.68 -4.84 21.09
CA PHE A 62 22.47 -5.98 21.99
C PHE A 62 23.01 -7.29 21.39
N PHE A 63 22.81 -7.51 20.08
CA PHE A 63 23.35 -8.69 19.41
C PHE A 63 24.88 -8.70 19.33
N ASN A 64 25.51 -7.55 19.07
CA ASN A 64 26.96 -7.42 19.06
C ASN A 64 27.58 -7.72 20.42
N MET A 65 26.93 -7.29 21.51
CA MET A 65 27.38 -7.63 22.87
C MET A 65 27.22 -9.14 23.16
N SER A 66 26.19 -9.78 22.59
CA SER A 66 25.87 -11.18 22.87
C SER A 66 26.60 -12.20 21.99
N LEU A 67 27.00 -11.87 20.76
CA LEU A 67 27.67 -12.78 19.82
C LEU A 67 28.92 -12.11 19.23
N SER A 68 30.10 -12.67 19.50
CA SER A 68 31.39 -12.10 19.07
C SER A 68 31.88 -12.60 17.71
N ARG A 69 31.53 -13.83 17.31
CA ARG A 69 32.20 -14.54 16.20
C ARG A 69 31.59 -14.31 14.80
N HIS A 70 30.29 -14.02 14.70
CA HIS A 70 29.57 -13.95 13.41
C HIS A 70 28.73 -12.66 13.22
N ARG A 71 29.20 -11.54 13.76
CA ARG A 71 28.46 -10.26 13.80
C ARG A 71 28.00 -9.78 12.42
N LEU A 72 28.90 -9.79 11.43
CA LEU A 72 28.60 -9.31 10.07
C LEU A 72 27.57 -10.20 9.35
N LEU A 73 27.67 -11.52 9.51
CA LEU A 73 26.72 -12.46 8.93
C LEU A 73 25.33 -12.30 9.56
N LEU A 74 25.25 -12.14 10.89
CA LEU A 74 23.99 -11.87 11.58
C LEU A 74 23.34 -10.55 11.13
N PHE A 75 24.13 -9.49 10.96
CA PHE A 75 23.64 -8.22 10.45
C PHE A 75 23.01 -8.37 9.05
N ILE A 76 23.68 -9.08 8.14
CA ILE A 76 23.16 -9.36 6.80
C ILE A 76 21.85 -10.14 6.88
N VAL A 77 21.80 -11.20 7.71
CA VAL A 77 20.58 -11.99 7.93
C VAL A 77 19.45 -11.11 8.46
N PHE A 78 19.70 -10.22 9.42
CA PHE A 78 18.66 -9.32 9.93
C PHE A 78 18.13 -8.35 8.88
N MET A 79 18.99 -7.81 8.01
CA MET A 79 18.54 -6.95 6.92
C MET A 79 17.65 -7.70 5.93
N ILE A 80 18.01 -8.94 5.58
CA ILE A 80 17.18 -9.80 4.72
C ILE A 80 15.83 -10.10 5.38
N LEU A 81 15.85 -10.47 6.66
CA LEU A 81 14.63 -10.80 7.39
C LEU A 81 13.71 -9.58 7.54
N LEU A 82 14.26 -8.42 7.89
CA LEU A 82 13.48 -7.19 8.10
C LEU A 82 12.74 -6.75 6.83
N THR A 83 13.34 -6.98 5.66
CA THR A 83 12.78 -6.61 4.36
C THR A 83 11.80 -7.64 3.80
N ASN A 84 12.03 -8.94 4.02
CA ASN A 84 11.24 -10.00 3.36
C ASN A 84 10.19 -10.63 4.28
N VAL A 85 10.42 -10.70 5.59
CA VAL A 85 9.51 -11.38 6.52
C VAL A 85 8.14 -10.71 6.60
N PRO A 86 8.00 -9.36 6.65
CA PRO A 86 6.69 -8.72 6.69
C PRO A 86 5.80 -9.13 5.51
N ASP A 87 6.32 -9.06 4.28
CA ASP A 87 5.57 -9.41 3.07
C ASP A 87 5.24 -10.90 2.99
N TRP A 88 6.17 -11.75 3.45
CA TRP A 88 5.94 -13.18 3.55
C TRP A 88 4.83 -13.51 4.57
N LEU A 89 4.82 -12.84 5.73
CA LEU A 89 3.77 -13.00 6.74
C LEU A 89 2.41 -12.56 6.20
N VAL A 90 2.33 -11.40 5.55
CA VAL A 90 1.10 -10.88 4.95
C VAL A 90 0.58 -11.84 3.90
N SER A 91 1.39 -12.22 2.91
CA SER A 91 0.96 -13.13 1.84
C SER A 91 0.56 -14.52 2.37
N SER A 92 1.22 -15.00 3.43
CA SER A 92 0.84 -16.25 4.11
C SER A 92 -0.52 -16.13 4.81
N TYR A 93 -0.73 -15.03 5.55
CA TYR A 93 -2.02 -14.73 6.17
C TYR A 93 -3.13 -14.62 5.12
N GLN A 94 -2.86 -13.93 4.01
CA GLN A 94 -3.81 -13.76 2.91
C GLN A 94 -4.23 -15.08 2.26
N ARG A 95 -3.32 -16.06 2.17
CA ARG A 95 -3.61 -17.40 1.62
C ARG A 95 -4.36 -18.30 2.59
N MET A 96 -4.03 -18.24 3.88
CA MET A 96 -4.51 -19.22 4.86
C MET A 96 -5.79 -18.77 5.58
N PHE A 97 -5.92 -17.47 5.87
CA PHE A 97 -6.94 -16.96 6.79
C PHE A 97 -7.79 -15.83 6.21
N ALA A 98 -7.26 -15.04 5.29
CA ALA A 98 -8.02 -13.90 4.75
C ALA A 98 -9.13 -14.35 3.80
N SER A 99 -10.17 -13.52 3.69
CA SER A 99 -11.29 -13.72 2.77
C SER A 99 -11.74 -12.37 2.21
N GLY A 100 -12.44 -12.37 1.07
CA GLY A 100 -12.90 -11.14 0.43
C GLY A 100 -11.74 -10.23 0.01
N VAL A 101 -11.89 -8.91 0.15
CA VAL A 101 -10.84 -7.92 -0.20
C VAL A 101 -9.53 -8.09 0.57
N TYR A 102 -9.58 -8.71 1.74
CA TYR A 102 -8.39 -8.98 2.55
C TYR A 102 -7.51 -10.07 1.93
N ALA A 103 -8.09 -10.99 1.16
CA ALA A 103 -7.33 -12.00 0.40
C ALA A 103 -6.77 -11.44 -0.92
N LEU A 104 -7.13 -10.21 -1.29
CA LEU A 104 -6.62 -9.58 -2.51
C LEU A 104 -5.33 -8.84 -2.23
N GLU A 105 -4.36 -8.99 -3.13
CA GLU A 105 -3.14 -8.21 -3.20
C GLU A 105 -3.20 -7.33 -4.44
N LEU A 106 -2.92 -6.04 -4.22
CA LEU A 106 -2.79 -5.05 -5.26
C LEU A 106 -1.40 -4.42 -5.10
N LYS A 107 -0.69 -4.28 -6.21
CA LYS A 107 0.62 -3.65 -6.27
C LYS A 107 0.51 -2.22 -6.77
N PRO A 108 0.43 -1.21 -5.89
CA PRO A 108 0.20 0.18 -6.29
C PRO A 108 1.26 0.70 -7.27
N GLU A 109 2.51 0.29 -7.12
CA GLU A 109 3.63 0.65 -7.98
C GLU A 109 3.52 0.14 -9.43
N GLU A 110 2.71 -0.90 -9.65
CA GLU A 110 2.49 -1.49 -10.98
C GLU A 110 1.19 -1.00 -11.64
N ILE A 111 0.37 -0.19 -10.95
CA ILE A 111 -0.87 0.35 -11.51
C ILE A 111 -0.55 1.43 -12.54
N ARG A 112 -1.19 1.34 -13.71
CA ARG A 112 -1.11 2.37 -14.76
C ARG A 112 -2.51 2.81 -15.14
N CYS A 113 -2.78 4.10 -15.01
CA CYS A 113 -4.06 4.69 -15.37
C CYS A 113 -3.81 5.86 -16.34
N SER A 114 -4.22 5.72 -17.59
CA SER A 114 -4.17 6.80 -18.57
C SER A 114 -5.57 7.37 -18.79
N PHE A 115 -5.66 8.64 -19.17
CA PHE A 115 -6.90 9.29 -19.55
C PHE A 115 -6.71 10.14 -20.79
N LYS A 116 -7.79 10.30 -21.56
CA LYS A 116 -7.85 11.13 -22.75
C LYS A 116 -9.21 11.82 -22.83
N LEU A 117 -9.20 13.07 -23.23
CA LEU A 117 -10.39 13.86 -23.50
C LEU A 117 -10.92 13.54 -24.89
N GLU A 118 -12.19 13.15 -24.96
CA GLU A 118 -12.91 12.93 -26.21
C GLU A 118 -14.23 13.70 -26.15
N GLY A 119 -14.26 14.85 -26.83
CA GLY A 119 -15.38 15.80 -26.75
C GLY A 119 -15.48 16.42 -25.35
N GLU A 120 -16.59 16.17 -24.66
CA GLU A 120 -16.86 16.69 -23.31
C GLU A 120 -16.69 15.62 -22.22
N THR A 121 -16.00 14.51 -22.53
CA THR A 121 -15.81 13.37 -21.60
C THR A 121 -14.35 12.94 -21.57
N TYR A 122 -13.82 12.78 -20.35
CA TYR A 122 -12.57 12.07 -20.11
C TYR A 122 -12.82 10.57 -20.13
N ASN A 123 -12.23 9.87 -21.10
CA ASN A 123 -12.17 8.42 -21.18
C ASN A 123 -10.84 7.96 -20.60
N GLY A 124 -10.89 7.10 -19.58
CA GLY A 124 -9.70 6.57 -18.93
C GLY A 124 -9.64 5.05 -18.96
N GLN A 125 -8.42 4.53 -18.99
CA GLN A 125 -8.11 3.11 -18.95
C GLN A 125 -7.09 2.86 -17.84
N CYS A 126 -7.42 1.93 -16.95
CA CYS A 126 -6.60 1.53 -15.82
C CYS A 126 -6.24 0.06 -15.90
N GLN A 127 -4.97 -0.25 -15.76
CA GLN A 127 -4.45 -1.60 -15.62
C GLN A 127 -4.17 -1.87 -14.13
N LEU A 128 -4.97 -2.74 -13.54
CA LEU A 128 -4.90 -3.11 -12.12
C LEU A 128 -4.26 -4.51 -12.00
N PRO A 129 -3.02 -4.63 -11.51
CA PRO A 129 -2.41 -5.92 -11.22
C PRO A 129 -2.95 -6.43 -9.88
N VAL A 130 -4.04 -7.20 -9.95
CA VAL A 130 -4.69 -7.76 -8.77
C VAL A 130 -4.40 -9.25 -8.70
N ARG A 131 -4.09 -9.73 -7.50
CA ARG A 131 -3.91 -11.14 -7.21
C ARG A 131 -4.89 -11.58 -6.15
N ASN A 132 -5.62 -12.66 -6.42
CA ASN A 132 -6.46 -13.30 -5.43
C ASN A 132 -5.69 -14.43 -4.75
N TYR A 133 -5.48 -14.35 -3.44
CA TYR A 133 -4.87 -15.44 -2.68
C TYR A 133 -5.87 -16.47 -2.14
N SER A 134 -7.17 -16.16 -2.18
CA SER A 134 -8.23 -17.04 -1.70
C SER A 134 -8.41 -18.26 -2.63
N ALA A 135 -8.86 -19.36 -2.03
CA ALA A 135 -9.40 -20.52 -2.75
C ALA A 135 -10.83 -20.30 -3.27
N SER A 136 -11.46 -19.17 -2.92
CA SER A 136 -12.79 -18.78 -3.39
C SER A 136 -12.73 -17.64 -4.40
N GLN A 137 -13.73 -17.56 -5.27
CA GLN A 137 -13.96 -16.37 -6.11
C GLN A 137 -14.22 -15.16 -5.20
N VAL A 138 -13.67 -14.00 -5.58
CA VAL A 138 -13.88 -12.73 -4.88
C VAL A 138 -14.39 -11.70 -5.88
N ALA A 139 -15.53 -11.09 -5.56
CA ALA A 139 -16.07 -9.96 -6.29
C ALA A 139 -15.80 -8.67 -5.50
N ALA A 140 -15.10 -7.72 -6.10
CA ALA A 140 -14.76 -6.45 -5.46
C ALA A 140 -14.97 -5.29 -6.44
N ARG A 141 -15.40 -4.13 -5.93
CA ARG A 141 -15.47 -2.88 -6.69
C ARG A 141 -14.24 -2.05 -6.38
N ALA A 142 -13.61 -1.51 -7.43
CA ALA A 142 -12.50 -0.58 -7.27
C ALA A 142 -13.00 0.87 -7.36
N VAL A 143 -12.50 1.71 -6.47
CA VAL A 143 -12.76 3.15 -6.45
C VAL A 143 -11.42 3.87 -6.47
N LEU A 144 -11.21 4.73 -7.46
CA LEU A 144 -10.03 5.59 -7.52
C LEU A 144 -10.39 6.98 -7.01
N GLN A 145 -9.49 7.53 -6.20
CA GLN A 145 -9.54 8.90 -5.71
C GLN A 145 -8.24 9.60 -6.09
N PRO A 146 -8.25 10.43 -7.16
CA PRO A 146 -7.12 11.24 -7.55
C PRO A 146 -6.74 12.23 -6.44
N PRO A 147 -5.47 12.66 -6.39
CA PRO A 147 -5.02 13.63 -5.39
C PRO A 147 -5.75 14.97 -5.55
N LYS A 148 -5.99 15.66 -4.42
CA LYS A 148 -6.66 16.98 -4.38
C LYS A 148 -5.73 18.15 -4.73
N HIS A 149 -4.82 17.98 -5.68
CA HIS A 149 -3.93 19.08 -6.08
C HIS A 149 -4.65 20.04 -7.03
N GLU A 150 -4.55 21.34 -6.78
CA GLU A 150 -5.06 22.37 -7.68
C GLU A 150 -4.38 22.25 -9.06
N GLY A 151 -5.17 22.13 -10.12
CA GLY A 151 -4.70 22.06 -11.51
C GLY A 151 -4.73 20.68 -12.17
N HIS A 152 -4.98 19.58 -11.45
CA HIS A 152 -5.21 18.28 -12.08
C HIS A 152 -6.66 18.19 -12.63
N PRO A 153 -6.89 17.79 -13.90
CA PRO A 153 -8.22 17.79 -14.51
C PRO A 153 -9.22 16.86 -13.81
N LEU A 154 -8.71 15.87 -13.07
CA LEU A 154 -9.48 14.89 -12.30
C LEU A 154 -9.40 15.11 -10.78
N ALA A 155 -8.87 16.25 -10.33
CA ALA A 155 -8.71 16.55 -8.90
C ALA A 155 -10.06 16.46 -8.17
N GLY A 156 -10.11 15.63 -7.12
CA GLY A 156 -11.32 15.50 -6.28
C GLY A 156 -12.46 14.67 -6.90
N ALA A 157 -12.31 14.13 -8.11
CA ALA A 157 -13.29 13.19 -8.68
C ALA A 157 -13.27 11.85 -7.93
N ILE A 158 -14.42 11.18 -7.83
CA ILE A 158 -14.52 9.80 -7.33
C ILE A 158 -14.82 8.91 -8.54
N ILE A 159 -13.88 8.04 -8.89
CA ILE A 159 -13.98 7.21 -10.10
C ILE A 159 -14.39 5.80 -9.68
N HIS A 160 -15.61 5.42 -10.03
CA HIS A 160 -16.10 4.06 -9.82
C HIS A 160 -15.70 3.19 -11.01
N LEU A 161 -14.88 2.17 -10.76
CA LEU A 161 -14.54 1.17 -11.76
C LEU A 161 -15.53 0.01 -11.75
N PRO A 162 -15.62 -0.76 -12.86
CA PRO A 162 -16.43 -1.97 -12.91
C PRO A 162 -16.10 -2.95 -11.80
N THR A 163 -17.06 -3.83 -11.47
CA THR A 163 -16.83 -4.89 -10.49
C THR A 163 -15.83 -5.89 -11.05
N LEU A 164 -14.77 -6.16 -10.31
CA LEU A 164 -13.77 -7.16 -10.62
C LEU A 164 -14.25 -8.51 -10.09
N GLU A 165 -14.34 -9.50 -10.97
CA GLU A 165 -14.58 -10.89 -10.60
C GLU A 165 -13.27 -11.68 -10.70
N LEU A 166 -12.67 -11.97 -9.55
CA LEU A 166 -11.36 -12.61 -9.48
C LEU A 166 -11.57 -14.09 -9.14
N LEU A 167 -11.12 -14.96 -10.04
CA LEU A 167 -11.13 -16.41 -9.83
C LEU A 167 -10.20 -16.82 -8.68
N PRO A 168 -10.39 -18.01 -8.09
CA PRO A 168 -9.46 -18.55 -7.10
C PRO A 168 -8.01 -18.54 -7.62
N HIS A 169 -7.08 -18.04 -6.81
CA HIS A 169 -5.66 -17.98 -7.13
C HIS A 169 -5.27 -17.20 -8.40
N ASP A 170 -6.18 -16.37 -8.92
CA ASP A 170 -5.94 -15.60 -10.14
C ASP A 170 -4.84 -14.54 -9.96
N ARG A 171 -4.09 -14.29 -11.04
CA ARG A 171 -2.95 -13.36 -11.10
C ARG A 171 -3.00 -12.47 -12.35
N THR A 172 -4.20 -12.07 -12.75
CA THR A 172 -4.42 -11.30 -13.98
C THR A 172 -4.24 -9.80 -13.77
N ARG A 173 -3.90 -9.11 -14.86
CA ARG A 173 -4.02 -7.64 -14.93
C ARG A 173 -5.44 -7.34 -15.40
N TYR A 174 -6.21 -6.66 -14.58
CA TYR A 174 -7.57 -6.27 -14.91
C TYR A 174 -7.56 -4.91 -15.59
N ASN A 175 -8.13 -4.85 -16.80
CA ASN A 175 -8.30 -3.59 -17.53
C ASN A 175 -9.67 -3.02 -17.20
N ALA A 176 -9.68 -1.87 -16.54
CA ALA A 176 -10.89 -1.15 -16.18
C ALA A 176 -10.97 0.16 -16.97
N GLU A 177 -12.13 0.42 -17.56
CA GLU A 177 -12.38 1.68 -18.25
C GLU A 177 -13.32 2.55 -17.41
N PHE A 178 -13.14 3.86 -17.49
CA PHE A 178 -14.04 4.83 -16.87
C PHE A 178 -14.30 6.01 -17.79
N LYS A 179 -15.45 6.67 -17.56
CA LYS A 179 -15.85 7.89 -18.27
C LYS A 179 -16.26 8.93 -17.25
N LEU A 180 -15.73 10.14 -17.38
CA LEU A 180 -16.05 11.27 -16.51
C LEU A 180 -16.38 12.50 -17.35
N PRO A 181 -17.50 13.18 -17.10
CA PRO A 181 -17.79 14.44 -17.77
C PRO A 181 -16.75 15.49 -17.38
N VAL A 182 -16.42 16.40 -18.30
CA VAL A 182 -15.55 17.54 -17.99
C VAL A 182 -16.28 18.49 -17.04
N THR A 183 -15.79 18.59 -15.81
CA THR A 183 -16.24 19.61 -14.85
C THR A 183 -15.26 20.77 -14.86
N GLY A 184 -15.63 21.87 -15.54
CA GLY A 184 -14.85 23.10 -15.61
C GLY A 184 -14.05 23.24 -16.93
N ASN A 185 -12.95 23.99 -16.90
CA ASN A 185 -12.14 24.23 -18.09
C ASN A 185 -11.25 22.99 -18.36
N PRO A 186 -11.21 22.43 -19.58
CA PRO A 186 -10.38 21.27 -19.87
C PRO A 186 -8.90 21.65 -19.78
N GLY A 187 -8.28 21.32 -18.64
CA GLY A 187 -6.88 21.67 -18.37
C GLY A 187 -5.85 20.83 -19.14
N MET A 188 -6.19 19.60 -19.53
CA MET A 188 -5.31 18.69 -20.28
C MET A 188 -6.12 17.75 -21.18
N GLU A 189 -5.66 17.52 -22.41
CA GLU A 189 -6.31 16.60 -23.36
C GLU A 189 -5.99 15.12 -23.08
N SER A 190 -4.86 14.81 -22.45
CA SER A 190 -4.51 13.45 -22.05
C SER A 190 -3.42 13.45 -20.97
N GLY A 191 -3.28 12.33 -20.26
CA GLY A 191 -2.23 12.17 -19.24
C GLY A 191 -2.27 10.82 -18.55
N GLU A 192 -1.33 10.63 -17.63
CA GLU A 192 -1.34 9.51 -16.68
C GLU A 192 -1.71 10.02 -15.28
N LEU A 193 -2.59 9.27 -14.61
CA LEU A 193 -2.94 9.47 -13.21
C LEU A 193 -1.79 8.95 -12.34
N SER A 194 -1.30 9.79 -11.42
CA SER A 194 -0.31 9.45 -10.40
C SER A 194 -0.71 10.03 -9.05
N GLY A 195 -0.19 9.48 -7.95
CA GLY A 195 -0.46 9.99 -6.61
C GLY A 195 -1.89 9.78 -6.12
N PHE A 196 -2.61 8.80 -6.67
CA PHE A 196 -4.00 8.51 -6.30
C PHE A 196 -4.09 7.43 -5.23
N SER A 197 -5.22 7.40 -4.52
CA SER A 197 -5.58 6.26 -3.69
C SER A 197 -6.58 5.37 -4.42
N ILE A 198 -6.45 4.06 -4.22
CA ILE A 198 -7.36 3.06 -4.76
C ILE A 198 -7.94 2.26 -3.60
N THR A 199 -9.26 2.12 -3.59
CA THR A 199 -9.97 1.33 -2.58
C THR A 199 -10.71 0.18 -3.24
N LEU A 200 -10.45 -1.05 -2.81
CA LEU A 200 -11.24 -2.21 -3.15
C LEU A 200 -12.31 -2.43 -2.08
N ILE A 201 -13.54 -2.61 -2.49
CA ILE A 201 -14.71 -2.76 -1.61
C ILE A 201 -15.43 -4.05 -1.97
N ASP A 202 -15.61 -4.95 -1.00
CA ASP A 202 -16.54 -6.08 -1.11
C ASP A 202 -17.84 -5.78 -0.34
N LYS A 203 -18.70 -6.79 -0.15
CA LYS A 203 -19.99 -6.64 0.53
C LYS A 203 -19.88 -6.19 2.00
N LYS A 204 -18.73 -6.38 2.66
CA LYS A 204 -18.57 -6.17 4.12
C LYS A 204 -17.35 -5.34 4.50
N HIS A 205 -16.31 -5.35 3.68
CA HIS A 205 -15.01 -4.80 4.00
C HIS A 205 -14.48 -3.94 2.85
N SER A 206 -13.61 -3.00 3.19
CA SER A 206 -12.85 -2.21 2.24
C SER A 206 -11.36 -2.23 2.58
N ARG A 207 -10.53 -2.06 1.57
CA ARG A 207 -9.09 -1.96 1.70
C ARG A 207 -8.57 -0.90 0.75
N THR A 208 -7.67 -0.04 1.23
CA THR A 208 -7.14 1.09 0.47
C THR A 208 -5.63 0.93 0.29
N TRP A 209 -5.16 1.33 -0.89
CA TRP A 209 -3.77 1.47 -1.27
C TRP A 209 -3.51 2.89 -1.77
N GLU A 210 -2.28 3.37 -1.63
CA GLU A 210 -1.83 4.67 -2.14
C GLU A 210 -0.65 4.42 -3.09
N GLN A 211 -0.63 5.13 -4.21
CA GLN A 211 0.47 5.14 -5.18
C GLN A 211 1.33 6.38 -5.00
#